data_AF-A0A2I0UQF9-F1
#
_entry.id   AF-A0A2I0UQF9-F1
#
_cell.length_a   1.000
_cell.length_b   1.000
_cell.length_c   1.000
_cell.angle_alpha   90.00
_cell.angle_beta   90.00
_cell.angle_gamma   90.00
#
_symmetry.space_group_name_H-M   'P 1'
#
loop_
_entity.id
_entity.type
_entity.pdbx_description
1 polymer ?
#
loop_
_entity_poly.entity_id
_entity_poly.type
_entity_poly.pdbx_seq_one_letter_code
_entity_poly.pdbx_strand_id
1 'polypeptide(L)'
;MLRVLESSNISETNPLIVLQVIYVSRNPKDVMVSYYHFSKYMTTLEEVPDFNLFMERFLAGKVLGSSWLDHVSGWYSHAEDFNILFLTYEDMKKTSTSHFETIILNYGKRFYTSGTEMVSIKLQ
;
A
#
# COMPACT_ATOMS: atom_id res chain seq x y z
N MET A 1 17.27 -3.98 -1.83
CA MET A 1 17.93 -4.65 -0.70
C MET A 1 18.12 -3.61 0.40
N LEU A 2 17.15 -3.46 1.30
CA LEU A 2 17.28 -2.54 2.43
C LEU A 2 17.92 -3.29 3.60
N ARG A 3 19.01 -2.72 4.12
CA ARG A 3 19.84 -3.28 5.18
C ARG A 3 19.33 -2.72 6.51
N VAL A 4 18.96 -3.59 7.44
CA VAL A 4 18.70 -3.18 8.84
C VAL A 4 20.04 -2.90 9.49
N LEU A 5 20.24 -1.67 9.98
CA LEU A 5 21.39 -1.33 10.82
C LEU A 5 21.00 -1.59 12.27
N GLU A 6 21.61 -2.59 12.90
CA GLU A 6 21.56 -2.79 14.34
C GLU A 6 22.44 -1.73 15.01
N SER A 7 21.84 -0.79 15.74
CA SER A 7 22.56 0.11 16.65
C SER A 7 22.29 -0.30 18.10
N SER A 8 23.37 -0.72 18.74
CA SER A 8 23.49 -1.04 20.15
C SER A 8 23.25 0.18 21.06
N ASN A 9 22.55 -0.07 22.17
CA ASN A 9 22.41 0.76 23.38
C ASN A 9 21.76 2.14 23.23
N ILE A 10 20.44 2.18 23.46
CA ILE A 10 19.74 3.40 23.95
C ILE A 10 18.83 2.98 25.11
N SER A 11 19.30 3.23 26.33
CA SER A 11 18.49 3.24 27.55
C SER A 11 17.89 4.64 27.71
N GLU A 12 16.62 4.81 27.35
CA GLU A 12 15.66 5.78 27.92
C GLU A 12 14.40 5.75 27.03
N THR A 13 13.24 5.68 27.66
CA THR A 13 11.93 5.45 27.05
C THR A 13 11.55 6.56 26.07
N ASN A 14 11.90 6.38 24.81
CA ASN A 14 11.30 7.10 23.69
C ASN A 14 9.88 6.52 23.51
N PRO A 15 8.78 7.31 23.53
CA PRO A 15 7.47 6.75 23.26
C PRO A 15 7.54 6.10 21.89
N LEU A 16 7.42 4.77 21.87
CA LEU A 16 7.48 3.97 20.65
C LEU A 16 6.55 4.64 19.64
N ILE A 17 7.11 5.21 18.57
CA ILE A 17 6.31 5.69 17.45
C ILE A 17 5.57 4.45 16.95
N VAL A 18 4.28 4.36 17.27
CA VAL A 18 3.44 3.25 16.80
C VAL A 18 3.19 3.51 15.33
N LEU A 19 3.93 2.82 14.47
CA LEU A 19 3.74 2.92 13.02
C LEU A 19 2.37 2.35 12.67
N GLN A 20 1.52 3.21 12.09
CA GLN A 20 0.21 2.84 11.56
C GLN A 20 0.29 2.73 10.05
N VAL A 21 -0.24 1.64 9.50
CA VAL A 21 -0.27 1.40 8.06
C VAL A 21 -1.71 1.31 7.60
N ILE A 22 -2.07 2.06 6.57
CA ILE A 22 -3.32 1.85 5.85
C ILE A 22 -2.96 1.13 4.56
N TYR A 23 -3.38 -0.13 4.45
CA TYR A 23 -3.15 -0.94 3.26
C TYR A 23 -4.44 -1.04 2.46
N VAL A 24 -4.39 -0.63 1.19
CA VAL A 24 -5.54 -0.70 0.29
C VAL A 24 -5.24 -1.71 -0.81
N SER A 25 -6.11 -2.71 -0.94
CA SER A 25 -6.10 -3.68 -2.03
C SER A 25 -7.19 -3.35 -3.06
N ARG A 26 -7.09 -3.91 -4.26
CA ARG A 26 -8.05 -3.72 -5.35
C ARG A 26 -8.08 -4.97 -6.21
N ASN A 27 -9.19 -5.24 -6.89
CA ASN A 27 -9.28 -6.35 -7.83
C ASN A 27 -8.10 -6.33 -8.83
N PRO A 28 -7.32 -7.42 -8.98
CA PRO A 28 -6.12 -7.44 -9.80
C PRO A 28 -6.40 -7.15 -11.29
N LYS A 29 -7.60 -7.50 -11.79
CA LYS A 29 -7.99 -7.21 -13.17
C LYS A 29 -8.09 -5.70 -13.41
N ASP A 30 -8.69 -4.99 -12.44
CA ASP A 30 -8.84 -3.54 -12.52
C ASP A 30 -7.51 -2.82 -12.29
N VAL A 31 -6.63 -3.35 -11.42
CA VAL A 31 -5.27 -2.86 -11.23
C VAL A 31 -4.47 -2.97 -12.54
N MET A 32 -4.51 -4.14 -13.20
CA MET A 32 -3.80 -4.37 -14.46
C MET A 32 -4.25 -3.39 -15.55
N VAL A 33 -5.56 -3.21 -15.75
CA VAL A 33 -6.09 -2.27 -16.75
C VAL A 33 -5.69 -0.84 -16.41
N SER A 34 -5.84 -0.42 -15.14
CA SER A 34 -5.42 0.90 -14.68
C SER A 34 -3.93 1.14 -14.94
N TYR A 35 -3.10 0.16 -14.63
CA TYR A 35 -1.66 0.25 -14.81
C TYR A 35 -1.27 0.33 -16.30
N TYR A 36 -1.87 -0.49 -17.16
CA TYR A 36 -1.64 -0.40 -18.61
C TYR A 36 -1.91 1.00 -19.18
N HIS A 37 -2.98 1.66 -18.73
CA HIS A 37 -3.25 3.03 -19.14
C HIS A 37 -2.28 4.03 -18.51
N PHE A 38 -1.97 3.87 -17.23
CA PHE A 38 -1.01 4.71 -16.50
C PHE A 38 0.40 4.67 -17.12
N SER A 39 0.88 3.49 -17.55
CA SER A 39 2.20 3.34 -18.16
C SER A 39 2.35 4.11 -19.47
N LYS A 40 1.25 4.39 -20.20
CA LYS A 40 1.28 5.19 -21.43
C LYS A 40 1.48 6.68 -21.17
N TYR A 41 1.11 7.16 -19.97
CA TYR A 41 1.26 8.57 -19.60
C TYR A 41 2.57 8.85 -18.88
N MET A 42 3.17 7.84 -18.26
CA MET A 42 4.41 7.97 -17.50
C MET A 42 5.62 7.71 -18.37
N THR A 43 6.34 8.77 -18.74
CA THR A 43 7.57 8.70 -19.56
C THR A 43 8.71 7.89 -18.92
N THR A 44 8.65 7.66 -17.61
CA THR A 44 9.63 6.86 -16.87
C THR A 44 9.36 5.36 -16.92
N LEU A 45 8.19 4.94 -17.43
CA LEU A 45 7.84 3.53 -17.58
C LEU A 45 8.06 3.09 -19.04
N GLU A 46 8.52 1.85 -19.21
CA GLU A 46 8.52 1.23 -20.54
C GLU A 46 7.06 1.13 -21.02
N GLU A 47 6.76 1.77 -22.14
CA GLU A 47 5.47 1.59 -22.80
C GLU A 47 5.45 0.21 -23.47
N VAL A 48 4.43 -0.59 -23.13
CA VAL A 48 4.12 -1.84 -23.82
C VAL A 48 2.83 -1.59 -24.62
N PRO A 49 2.89 -1.37 -25.94
CA PRO A 49 1.71 -0.99 -26.72
C PRO A 49 0.65 -2.09 -26.76
N ASP A 50 1.05 -3.35 -26.81
CA ASP A 50 0.13 -4.49 -26.86
C ASP A 50 -0.37 -4.87 -25.46
N PHE A 51 -1.69 -4.92 -25.29
CA PHE A 51 -2.31 -5.21 -24.00
C PHE A 51 -2.11 -6.66 -23.56
N ASN A 52 -2.09 -7.63 -24.48
CA ASN A 52 -1.91 -9.04 -24.14
C ASN A 52 -0.50 -9.29 -23.60
N LEU A 53 0.51 -8.73 -24.27
CA LEU A 53 1.89 -8.76 -23.80
C LEU A 53 2.05 -8.05 -22.45
N PHE A 54 1.37 -6.91 -22.25
CA PHE A 54 1.36 -6.26 -20.93
C PHE A 54 0.74 -7.17 -19.86
N MET A 55 -0.40 -7.80 -20.15
CA MET A 55 -1.05 -8.75 -19.25
C MET A 55 -0.12 -9.91 -18.87
N GLU A 56 0.57 -10.51 -19.84
CA GLU A 56 1.56 -11.57 -19.56
C GLU A 56 2.69 -11.09 -18.65
N ARG A 57 3.22 -9.88 -18.91
CA ARG A 57 4.26 -9.28 -18.05
C ARG A 57 3.73 -9.00 -16.64
N PHE A 58 2.51 -8.47 -16.51
CA PHE A 58 1.88 -8.19 -15.23
C PHE A 58 1.70 -9.47 -14.41
N LEU A 59 1.14 -10.53 -15.02
CA LEU A 59 0.96 -11.83 -14.37
C LEU A 59 2.28 -12.50 -14.00
N ALA A 60 3.34 -12.27 -14.77
CA ALA A 60 4.68 -12.75 -14.47
C ALA A 60 5.45 -11.87 -13.45
N GLY A 61 4.85 -10.78 -12.95
CA GLY A 61 5.52 -9.82 -12.08
C GLY A 61 6.66 -9.05 -12.75
N LYS A 62 6.69 -8.99 -14.08
CA LYS A 62 7.71 -8.30 -14.89
C LYS A 62 7.29 -6.87 -15.25
N VAL A 63 6.80 -6.16 -14.23
CA VAL A 63 6.38 -4.75 -14.30
C VAL A 63 6.96 -4.00 -13.10
N LEU A 64 6.92 -2.66 -13.11
CA LEU A 64 7.28 -1.90 -11.91
C LEU A 64 6.32 -2.29 -10.78
N GLY A 65 6.84 -2.51 -9.57
CA GLY A 65 6.06 -3.01 -8.44
C GLY A 65 5.97 -4.54 -8.34
N SER A 66 6.56 -5.28 -9.29
CA SER A 66 6.65 -6.76 -9.27
C SER A 66 5.27 -7.46 -9.27
N SER A 67 5.24 -8.71 -8.81
CA SER A 67 4.02 -9.53 -8.69
C SER A 67 3.01 -8.90 -7.75
N TRP A 68 1.83 -8.57 -8.28
CA TRP A 68 0.70 -8.10 -7.48
C TRP A 68 0.28 -9.12 -6.42
N LEU A 69 0.31 -10.41 -6.76
CA LEU A 69 -0.09 -11.48 -5.83
C LEU A 69 0.88 -11.59 -4.65
N ASP A 70 2.18 -11.53 -4.93
CA ASP A 70 3.21 -11.59 -3.88
C ASP A 70 3.13 -10.35 -2.99
N HIS A 71 2.87 -9.18 -3.59
CA HIS A 71 2.66 -7.95 -2.84
C HIS A 71 1.46 -8.05 -1.89
N VAL A 72 0.29 -8.48 -2.38
CA VAL A 72 -0.90 -8.62 -1.54
C VAL A 72 -0.69 -9.68 -0.46
N SER A 73 -0.28 -10.89 -0.84
CA SER A 73 -0.07 -11.99 0.11
C SER A 73 0.97 -11.65 1.17
N GLY A 74 2.06 -10.96 0.81
CA GLY A 74 3.08 -10.52 1.75
C GLY A 74 2.55 -9.54 2.80
N TRP A 75 1.69 -8.60 2.42
CA TRP A 75 1.07 -7.71 3.42
C TRP A 75 0.12 -8.44 4.36
N TYR A 76 -0.70 -9.36 3.83
CA TYR A 76 -1.58 -10.18 4.66
C TYR A 76 -0.81 -11.14 5.57
N SER A 77 0.35 -11.65 5.16
CA SER A 77 1.15 -12.55 6.00
C SER A 77 1.82 -11.84 7.18
N HIS A 78 1.99 -10.51 7.10
CA HIS A 78 2.56 -9.68 8.17
C HIS A 78 1.47 -8.84 8.87
N ALA A 79 0.19 -9.24 8.75
CA ALA A 79 -0.93 -8.50 9.34
C ALA A 79 -0.84 -8.40 10.87
N GLU A 80 -0.15 -9.32 11.52
CA GLU A 80 0.07 -9.32 12.98
C GLU A 80 1.34 -8.58 13.41
N ASP A 81 2.28 -8.35 12.49
CA ASP A 81 3.57 -7.70 12.77
C ASP A 81 3.45 -6.17 12.83
N PHE A 82 2.41 -5.62 12.19
CA PHE A 82 2.18 -4.19 12.10
C PHE A 82 0.75 -3.84 12.52
N ASN A 83 0.55 -2.60 12.96
CA ASN A 83 -0.80 -2.06 13.08
C ASN A 83 -1.28 -1.67 11.68
N ILE A 84 -2.02 -2.57 11.02
CA ILE A 84 -2.53 -2.37 9.65
C ILE A 84 -4.05 -2.27 9.63
N LEU A 85 -4.57 -1.23 8.98
CA LEU A 85 -5.95 -1.15 8.51
C LEU A 85 -6.01 -1.63 7.05
N PHE A 86 -6.57 -2.82 6.83
CA PHE A 86 -6.84 -3.35 5.50
C PHE A 86 -8.14 -2.79 4.94
N LEU A 87 -8.09 -2.28 3.71
CA LEU A 87 -9.23 -1.78 2.95
C LEU A 87 -9.21 -2.34 1.53
N THR A 88 -10.38 -2.31 0.88
CA THR A 88 -10.48 -2.54 -0.56
C THR A 88 -10.93 -1.27 -1.26
N TYR A 89 -10.42 -1.02 -2.47
CA TYR A 89 -10.85 0.09 -3.31
C TYR A 89 -12.35 0.03 -3.60
N GLU A 90 -12.89 -1.18 -3.76
CA GLU A 90 -14.31 -1.43 -4.05
C GLU A 90 -15.21 -1.01 -2.88
N ASP A 91 -14.80 -1.28 -1.64
CA ASP A 91 -15.54 -0.83 -0.45
C ASP A 91 -15.41 0.68 -0.27
N MET A 92 -14.22 1.24 -0.54
CA MET A 92 -14.02 2.70 -0.53
C MET A 92 -14.93 3.42 -1.54
N LYS A 93 -15.14 2.86 -2.73
CA LYS A 93 -16.06 3.44 -3.74
C LYS A 93 -17.53 3.41 -3.31
N LYS A 94 -17.95 2.41 -2.53
CA LYS A 94 -19.33 2.28 -2.05
C LYS A 94 -19.59 3.12 -0.80
N THR A 95 -18.52 3.52 -0.11
CA THR A 95 -18.58 4.28 1.14
C THR A 95 -18.64 5.78 0.87
N SER A 96 -19.45 6.53 1.62
CA SER A 96 -19.43 7.99 1.52
C SER A 96 -18.11 8.56 2.05
N THR A 97 -17.66 9.68 1.49
CA THR A 97 -16.42 10.35 1.94
C THR A 97 -16.41 10.62 3.44
N SER A 98 -17.53 11.07 3.99
CA SER A 98 -17.66 11.35 5.43
C SER A 98 -17.51 10.11 6.31
N HIS A 99 -18.03 8.96 5.87
CA HIS A 99 -17.90 7.71 6.59
C HIS A 99 -16.47 7.17 6.51
N PHE A 100 -15.83 7.31 5.34
CA PHE A 100 -14.44 6.93 5.15
C PHE A 100 -13.48 7.76 6.01
N GLU A 101 -13.66 9.09 6.06
CA GLU A 101 -12.92 9.99 6.94
C GLU A 101 -13.07 9.58 8.40
N THR A 102 -14.29 9.22 8.82
CA THR A 102 -14.57 8.75 10.17
C THR A 102 -13.80 7.47 10.49
N ILE A 103 -13.75 6.50 9.57
CA ILE A 103 -12.99 5.25 9.74
C ILE A 103 -11.50 5.55 9.93
N ILE A 104 -10.90 6.37 9.06
CA ILE A 104 -9.48 6.73 9.14
C ILE A 104 -9.18 7.48 10.45
N LEU A 105 -10.01 8.46 10.81
CA LEU A 105 -9.82 9.25 12.02
C LEU A 105 -9.94 8.39 13.29
N ASN A 106 -10.89 7.46 13.33
CA ASN A 106 -11.05 6.55 14.46
C ASN A 106 -9.89 5.55 14.55
N TYR A 107 -9.40 5.06 13.41
CA TYR A 107 -8.23 4.20 13.36
C TYR A 107 -6.97 4.91 13.89
N GLY A 108 -6.75 6.16 13.46
CA GLY A 108 -5.68 7.01 13.99
C GLY A 108 -5.83 7.19 15.51
N LYS A 109 -6.99 7.68 15.98
CA LYS A 109 -7.25 7.98 17.39
C LYS A 109 -7.08 6.79 18.35
N ARG A 110 -7.25 5.55 17.88
CA ARG A 110 -7.11 4.33 18.71
C ARG A 110 -5.70 4.15 19.26
N PHE A 111 -4.70 4.89 18.75
CA PHE A 111 -3.30 4.73 19.16
C PHE A 111 -2.53 6.06 19.36
N TYR A 112 -3.18 7.23 19.24
CA TYR A 112 -2.54 8.53 19.46
C TYR A 112 -2.86 9.14 20.84
N THR A 113 -1.83 9.27 21.67
CA THR A 113 -1.66 10.44 22.55
C THR A 113 -0.70 11.42 21.84
N SER A 114 -1.27 12.48 21.26
CA SER A 114 -0.60 13.67 20.71
C SER A 114 0.66 13.48 19.82
N GLY A 115 0.45 13.50 18.50
CA GLY A 115 1.36 14.16 17.55
C GLY A 115 2.30 13.25 16.72
N THR A 116 1.87 12.81 15.53
CA THR A 116 2.76 12.59 14.37
C THR A 116 1.96 12.55 13.05
N GLU A 117 2.65 12.80 11.94
CA GLU A 117 2.14 12.92 10.56
C GLU A 117 1.59 11.62 9.96
N MET A 118 0.48 11.75 9.23
CA MET A 118 -0.12 10.70 8.41
C MET A 118 0.76 10.41 7.19
N VAL A 119 1.45 9.28 7.16
CA VAL A 119 2.13 8.82 5.94
C VAL A 119 1.10 8.14 5.03
N SER A 120 0.60 8.90 4.05
CA SER A 120 -0.25 8.36 2.98
C SER A 120 0.63 7.60 1.99
N ILE A 121 0.56 6.27 2.01
CA ILE A 121 1.10 5.45 0.92
C ILE A 121 0.10 5.57 -0.23
N LYS A 122 0.41 6.44 -1.21
CA LYS A 122 -0.33 6.51 -2.47
C LYS A 122 -0.16 5.20 -3.23
N LEU A 123 -1.29 4.56 -3.53
CA LEU A 123 -1.36 3.45 -4.47
C LEU A 123 -0.78 3.87 -5.82
N GLN A 124 0.05 3.00 -6.41
CA GLN A 124 0.26 2.99 -7.86
C GLN A 124 -0.99 2.43 -8.55
#